data_AF-H0I485-F1
#
_entry.id   AF-H0I485-F1
#
_cell.length_a   1.000
_cell.length_b   1.000
_cell.length_c   1.000
_cell.angle_alpha   90.00
_cell.angle_beta   90.00
_cell.angle_gamma   90.00
#
_symmetry.space_group_name_H-M   'P 1'
#
loop_
_entity.id
_entity.type
_entity.pdbx_description
1 polymer ?
#
loop_
_entity_poly.entity_id
_entity_poly.type
_entity_poly.pdbx_seq_one_letter_code
_entity_poly.pdbx_strand_id
1 'polypeptide(L)'
;MSEYLGLLERFSVDYDVETEVVSYDGQKLQFASSGEIKVQRPDKLHASRKGAVADLELILDGSALTLYGKKANAFFQLPATTIDQAVDALRN
;
A
#
# COMPACT_ATOMS: atom_id res chain seq x y z
N MET A 1 -10.36 16.00 5.02
CA MET A 1 -9.16 15.32 4.49
C MET A 1 -9.42 14.63 3.15
N SER A 2 -10.41 13.72 3.05
CA SER A 2 -10.71 13.02 1.80
C SER A 2 -11.02 13.96 0.62
N GLU A 3 -11.90 14.95 0.84
CA GLU A 3 -12.27 15.93 -0.20
C GLU A 3 -11.06 16.75 -0.70
N TYR A 4 -10.23 17.23 0.22
CA TYR A 4 -9.01 17.97 -0.12
C TYR A 4 -8.03 17.13 -0.94
N LEU A 5 -7.72 15.90 -0.51
CA LEU A 5 -6.82 15.00 -1.26
C LEU A 5 -7.43 14.55 -2.60
N GLY A 6 -8.75 14.46 -2.68
CA GLY A 6 -9.48 14.12 -3.90
C GLY A 6 -9.35 15.16 -5.00
N LEU A 7 -9.13 16.43 -4.65
CA LEU A 7 -8.94 17.54 -5.59
C LEU A 7 -7.49 17.67 -6.11
N LEU A 8 -6.52 16.98 -5.50
CA LEU A 8 -5.12 17.07 -5.89
C LEU A 8 -4.77 16.06 -6.98
N GLU A 9 -4.21 16.53 -8.09
CA GLU A 9 -3.69 15.65 -9.15
C GLU A 9 -2.49 14.84 -8.67
N ARG A 10 -1.62 15.43 -7.85
CA ARG A 10 -0.39 14.82 -7.33
C ARG A 10 -0.23 15.11 -5.85
N PHE A 11 0.07 14.08 -5.07
CA PHE A 11 0.41 14.24 -3.66
C PHE A 11 1.31 13.11 -3.16
N SER A 12 1.97 13.34 -2.03
CA SER A 12 2.64 12.31 -1.23
C SER A 12 2.12 12.33 0.21
N VAL A 13 2.06 11.17 0.84
CA VAL A 13 1.68 11.00 2.24
C VAL A 13 2.65 10.01 2.88
N ASP A 14 3.36 10.45 3.92
CA ASP A 14 4.08 9.58 4.83
C ASP A 14 3.12 9.03 5.88
N TYR A 15 3.32 7.78 6.28
CA TYR A 15 2.45 7.12 7.24
C TYR A 15 3.22 6.18 8.18
N ASP A 16 2.67 6.04 9.39
CA ASP A 16 3.03 5.01 10.37
C ASP A 16 1.78 4.17 10.66
N VAL A 17 1.93 2.85 10.76
CA VAL A 17 0.87 1.88 11.08
C VAL A 17 1.32 0.99 12.22
N GLU A 18 0.45 0.87 13.22
CA GLU A 18 0.55 -0.14 14.27
C GLU A 18 -0.55 -1.19 14.04
N THR A 19 -0.16 -2.41 13.71
CA THR A 19 -1.09 -3.55 13.61
C THR A 19 -1.01 -4.37 14.88
N GLU A 20 -2.14 -4.58 15.54
CA GLU A 20 -2.20 -5.32 16.81
C GLU A 20 -2.98 -6.62 16.66
N VAL A 21 -2.46 -7.68 17.26
CA VAL A 21 -3.11 -8.98 17.36
C VAL A 21 -3.15 -9.38 18.83
N VAL A 22 -4.35 -9.71 19.33
CA VAL A 22 -4.51 -10.27 20.68
C VAL A 22 -4.55 -11.79 20.56
N SER A 23 -3.61 -12.47 21.20
CA SER A 23 -3.54 -13.93 21.23
C SER A 23 -4.61 -14.52 22.16
N TYR A 24 -4.85 -15.82 22.03
CA TYR A 24 -5.85 -16.52 22.86
C TYR A 24 -5.52 -16.55 24.35
N ASP A 25 -4.25 -16.42 24.72
CA ASP A 25 -3.77 -16.26 26.11
C ASP A 25 -3.75 -14.80 26.59
N GLY A 26 -4.24 -13.86 25.77
CA GLY A 26 -4.43 -12.46 26.14
C GLY A 26 -3.21 -11.56 25.95
N GLN A 27 -2.18 -12.00 25.23
CA GLN A 27 -1.02 -11.16 24.90
C GLN A 27 -1.36 -10.22 23.73
N LYS A 28 -0.95 -8.96 23.83
CA LYS A 28 -1.02 -8.00 22.72
C LYS A 28 0.30 -7.96 21.97
N LEU A 29 0.30 -8.45 20.73
CA LEU A 29 1.44 -8.36 19.81
C LEU A 29 1.22 -7.17 18.88
N GLN A 30 2.13 -6.20 18.93
CA GLN A 30 2.09 -5.00 18.12
C GLN A 30 3.20 -5.01 17.06
N PHE A 31 2.80 -4.82 15.80
CA PHE A 31 3.69 -4.77 14.65
C PHE A 31 3.68 -3.37 14.07
N ALA A 32 4.78 -2.63 14.28
CA ALA A 32 4.98 -1.33 13.67
C ALA A 32 5.44 -1.50 12.21
N SER A 33 4.91 -0.64 11.34
CA SER A 33 5.40 -0.45 9.98
C SER A 33 5.23 1.01 9.57
N SER A 34 6.03 1.46 8.62
CA SER A 34 5.94 2.80 8.05
C SER A 34 6.05 2.75 6.53
N GLY A 35 5.75 3.87 5.88
CA GLY A 35 5.92 3.98 4.44
C GLY A 35 5.48 5.32 3.89
N GLU A 36 5.47 5.38 2.56
CA GLU A 36 5.10 6.56 1.78
C GLU A 36 4.14 6.14 0.67
N ILE A 37 3.11 6.95 0.41
CA ILE A 37 2.17 6.81 -0.70
C ILE A 37 2.30 8.03 -1.61
N LYS A 38 2.73 7.81 -2.85
CA LYS A 38 2.75 8.79 -3.93
C LYS A 38 1.62 8.51 -4.90
N VAL A 39 0.86 9.56 -5.22
CA VAL A 39 -0.23 9.46 -6.19
C VAL A 39 -0.03 10.48 -7.29
N GLN A 40 -0.26 10.05 -8.53
CA GLN A 40 -0.42 10.92 -9.69
C GLN A 40 -1.65 10.43 -10.47
N ARG A 41 -2.72 11.22 -10.44
CA ARG A 41 -3.96 10.90 -11.15
C ARG A 41 -3.79 11.02 -12.68
N PRO A 42 -4.58 10.26 -13.45
CA PRO A 42 -5.67 9.37 -13.00
C PRO A 42 -5.22 7.96 -12.57
N ASP A 43 -4.01 7.55 -12.90
CA ASP A 43 -3.70 6.14 -13.11
C ASP A 43 -2.35 5.68 -12.53
N LYS A 44 -1.64 6.53 -11.77
CA LYS A 44 -0.35 6.19 -11.17
C LYS A 44 -0.37 6.28 -9.65
N LEU A 45 0.16 5.23 -9.03
CA LEU A 45 0.32 5.14 -7.58
C LEU A 45 1.60 4.38 -7.28
N HIS A 46 2.35 4.86 -6.29
CA HIS A 46 3.47 4.11 -5.71
C HIS A 46 3.33 4.14 -4.19
N ALA A 47 3.15 2.99 -3.58
CA ALA A 47 3.10 2.83 -2.13
C ALA A 47 4.23 1.92 -1.68
N SER A 48 4.99 2.37 -0.67
CA SER A 48 5.98 1.54 0.01
C SER A 48 5.45 1.14 1.38
N ARG A 49 5.85 -0.04 1.85
CA ARG A 49 5.63 -0.47 3.24
C ARG A 49 6.89 -1.15 3.75
N LYS A 50 7.38 -0.70 4.90
CA LYS A 50 8.49 -1.32 5.61
C LYS A 50 8.10 -1.62 7.05
N GLY A 51 8.25 -2.88 7.46
CA GLY A 51 8.00 -3.30 8.83
C GLY A 51 8.67 -4.62 9.17
N ALA A 52 8.43 -5.10 10.39
CA ALA A 52 8.98 -6.36 10.87
C ALA A 52 8.57 -7.53 9.95
N VAL A 53 7.28 -7.59 9.58
CA VAL A 53 6.71 -8.69 8.80
C VAL A 53 7.04 -8.58 7.30
N ALA A 54 6.99 -7.39 6.71
CA ALA A 54 7.11 -7.24 5.25
C ALA A 54 7.89 -5.98 4.85
N ASP A 55 8.55 -6.05 3.70
CA ASP A 55 9.16 -4.91 2.98
C ASP A 55 8.73 -5.02 1.52
N LEU A 56 7.76 -4.18 1.13
CA LEU A 56 6.99 -4.32 -0.10
C LEU A 56 6.85 -2.97 -0.82
N GLU A 57 6.75 -3.04 -2.14
CA GLU A 57 6.35 -1.93 -3.01
C GLU A 57 5.10 -2.30 -3.81
N LEU A 58 4.20 -1.33 -3.93
CA LEU A 58 2.96 -1.41 -4.68
C LEU A 58 3.01 -0.33 -5.75
N ILE A 59 3.01 -0.73 -7.02
CA ILE A 59 3.26 0.15 -8.16
C ILE A 59 2.11 -0.01 -9.14
N LEU A 60 1.38 1.08 -9.41
CA LEU A 60 0.42 1.19 -10.50
C LEU A 60 1.00 2.13 -11.56
N ASP A 61 1.13 1.64 -12.79
CA ASP A 61 1.74 2.37 -13.91
C ASP A 61 0.74 2.87 -14.96
N GLY A 62 -0.55 2.60 -14.76
CA GLY A 62 -1.66 2.88 -15.67
C GLY A 62 -2.10 1.70 -16.53
N SER A 63 -1.40 0.57 -16.44
CA SER A 63 -1.74 -0.67 -17.15
C SER A 63 -1.82 -1.89 -16.23
N ALA A 64 -0.94 -1.96 -15.23
CA ALA A 64 -0.89 -3.05 -14.27
C ALA A 64 -0.58 -2.56 -12.86
N LEU A 65 -1.14 -3.28 -11.89
CA LEU A 65 -0.74 -3.22 -10.50
C LEU A 65 0.34 -4.27 -10.24
N THR A 66 1.50 -3.83 -9.77
CA THR A 66 2.62 -4.68 -9.37
C THR A 66 2.79 -4.65 -7.87
N LEU A 67 2.84 -5.82 -7.24
CA LEU A 67 3.27 -6.00 -5.85
C LEU A 67 4.65 -6.64 -5.86
N TYR A 68 5.67 -5.93 -5.38
CA TYR A 68 7.03 -6.41 -5.29
C TYR A 68 7.45 -6.62 -3.84
N GLY A 69 7.81 -7.85 -3.47
CA GLY A 69 8.31 -8.17 -2.15
C GLY A 69 9.84 -8.22 -2.12
N LYS A 70 10.47 -7.20 -1.52
CA LYS A 70 11.93 -7.06 -1.49
C LYS A 70 12.62 -8.23 -0.79
N LYS A 71 12.08 -8.67 0.34
CA LYS A 71 12.63 -9.81 1.11
C LYS A 71 12.52 -11.13 0.36
N ALA A 72 11.42 -11.33 -0.38
CA ALA A 72 11.17 -12.54 -1.16
C ALA A 72 11.86 -12.52 -2.53
N ASN A 73 12.31 -11.34 -2.98
CA ASN A 73 12.79 -11.09 -4.34
C ASN A 73 11.83 -11.65 -5.40
N ALA A 74 10.53 -11.42 -5.19
CA ALA A 74 9.46 -11.94 -6.03
C ALA A 74 8.41 -10.85 -6.24
N PHE A 75 7.73 -10.90 -7.37
CA PHE A 75 6.66 -9.98 -7.70
C PHE A 75 5.42 -10.70 -8.21
N PHE A 76 4.28 -10.03 -8.06
CA PHE A 76 3.01 -10.43 -8.61
C PHE A 76 2.39 -9.25 -9.34
N GLN A 77 1.69 -9.53 -10.45
CA GLN A 77 1.07 -8.51 -11.28
C GLN A 77 -0.40 -8.83 -11.56
N LEU A 78 -1.23 -7.79 -11.53
CA LEU A 78 -2.64 -7.82 -11.88
C LEU A 78 -2.96 -6.73 -12.89
N PRO A 79 -3.85 -6.96 -13.87
CA PRO A 79 -4.37 -5.90 -14.72
C PRO A 79 -5.15 -4.88 -13.88
N ALA A 80 -4.76 -3.61 -13.96
CA ALA A 80 -5.47 -2.49 -13.34
C ALA A 80 -5.09 -1.21 -14.08
N THR A 81 -6.08 -0.44 -14.53
CA THR A 81 -5.85 0.82 -15.25
C THR A 81 -6.19 2.04 -14.40
N THR A 82 -6.90 1.86 -13.28
CA THR A 82 -7.28 2.94 -12.37
C THR A 82 -6.85 2.64 -10.93
N ILE A 83 -6.71 3.71 -10.14
CA ILE A 83 -6.42 3.59 -8.71
C ILE A 83 -7.52 2.81 -7.99
N ASP A 84 -8.80 3.01 -8.37
CA ASP A 84 -9.93 2.30 -7.76
C ASP A 84 -9.86 0.79 -8.02
N GLN A 85 -9.58 0.38 -9.27
CA GLN A 85 -9.37 -1.03 -9.62
C GLN A 85 -8.20 -1.64 -8.84
N ALA A 86 -7.11 -0.88 -8.69
CA ALA A 86 -5.95 -1.33 -7.93
C ALA A 86 -6.28 -1.54 -6.44
N VAL A 87 -7.07 -0.65 -5.84
CA VAL A 87 -7.50 -0.78 -4.44
C VAL A 87 -8.45 -1.96 -4.26
N ASP A 88 -9.41 -2.16 -5.17
CA ASP A 88 -10.35 -3.27 -5.13
C ASP A 88 -9.64 -4.62 -5.25
N ALA A 89 -8.61 -4.70 -6.10
CA ALA A 89 -7.79 -5.90 -6.27
C ALA A 89 -7.04 -6.33 -4.98
N LEU A 90 -6.78 -5.39 -4.06
CA LEU A 90 -6.04 -5.65 -2.81
C LEU A 90 -6.93 -5.93 -1.60
N ARG A 91 -8.24 -5.65 -1.69
CA ARG A 91 -9.17 -5.76 -0.55
C ARG A 91 -9.73 -7.16 -0.32
N ASN A 92 -9.59 -8.08 -1.27
CA ASN A 92 -10.17 -9.42 -1.22
C ASN A 92 -9.22 -10.49 -0.67
#